data_AF-A0A7V5SUA9-F1
#
_entry.id   AF-A0A7V5SUA9-F1
#
_cell.length_a   1.000
_cell.length_b   1.000
_cell.length_c   1.000
_cell.angle_alpha   90.00
_cell.angle_beta   90.00
_cell.angle_gamma   90.00
#
_symmetry.space_group_name_H-M   'P 1'
#
loop_
_entity.id
_entity.type
_entity.pdbx_description
1 polymer ?
#
loop_
_entity_poly.entity_id
_entity_poly.type
_entity_poly.pdbx_seq_one_letter_code
_entity_poly.pdbx_strand_id
1 'polypeptide(L)'
;MGPLVPELISNNMNFIVAFIIGIFFGAILEQAGFSTSKKLVGLFYGYDFTVLRVFFTAGLVAMVGVMALDHLGLIDINLIYINPTFLTSAIVGGVIMGLGFVVGGFCPGTSICAAS
;
A
#
# COMPACT_ATOMS: atom_id res chain seq x y z
N MET A 1 21.66 13.23 7.22
CA MET A 1 22.11 11.83 7.37
C MET A 1 21.51 11.11 6.16
N GLY A 2 22.38 10.54 5.33
CA GLY A 2 22.19 10.46 3.87
C GLY A 2 20.98 9.63 3.43
N PRO A 3 20.20 10.09 2.45
CA PRO A 3 19.20 9.24 1.82
C PRO A 3 19.89 8.05 1.13
N LEU A 4 19.41 6.82 1.36
CA LEU A 4 19.89 5.62 0.67
C LEU A 4 19.73 5.70 -0.87
N VAL A 5 18.86 6.58 -1.33
CA VAL A 5 18.37 6.67 -2.71
C VAL A 5 19.32 7.41 -3.67
N PRO A 6 20.22 8.31 -3.23
CA PRO A 6 21.32 8.82 -4.06
C PRO A 6 22.73 8.37 -3.65
N GLU A 7 23.00 7.99 -2.39
CA GLU A 7 24.36 7.66 -1.94
C GLU A 7 24.74 6.17 -2.07
N LEU A 8 23.77 5.25 -2.05
CA LEU A 8 24.04 3.80 -2.07
C LEU A 8 23.47 3.07 -3.31
N ILE A 9 22.42 3.61 -3.94
CA ILE A 9 21.72 2.98 -5.08
C ILE A 9 21.69 3.95 -6.27
N SER A 10 22.34 3.57 -7.38
CA SER A 10 22.26 4.33 -8.65
C SER A 10 20.82 4.35 -9.19
N ASN A 11 20.41 5.41 -9.90
CA ASN A 11 19.06 5.55 -10.48
C ASN A 11 18.61 4.31 -11.27
N ASN A 12 19.52 3.67 -12.00
CA ASN A 12 19.20 2.44 -12.76
C ASN A 12 18.91 1.25 -11.84
N MET A 13 19.64 1.14 -10.72
CA MET A 13 19.43 0.10 -9.72
C MET A 13 18.16 0.34 -8.91
N ASN A 14 17.71 1.59 -8.78
CA ASN A 14 16.46 1.92 -8.10
C ASN A 14 15.26 1.25 -8.76
N PHE A 15 15.18 1.27 -10.10
CA PHE A 15 14.10 0.60 -10.83
C PHE A 15 14.10 -0.93 -10.62
N ILE A 16 15.28 -1.54 -10.55
CA ILE A 16 15.41 -2.98 -10.28
C ILE A 16 14.93 -3.31 -8.87
N VAL A 17 15.33 -2.51 -7.88
CA VAL A 17 14.88 -2.67 -6.49
C VAL A 17 13.37 -2.46 -6.39
N ALA A 18 12.81 -1.43 -7.03
CA ALA A 18 11.37 -1.17 -7.08
C ALA A 18 10.60 -2.34 -7.71
N PHE A 19 11.13 -2.94 -8.78
CA PHE A 19 10.55 -4.11 -9.42
C PHE A 19 10.53 -5.33 -8.49
N ILE A 20 11.64 -5.61 -7.80
CA ILE A 20 11.74 -6.71 -6.82
C ILE A 20 10.75 -6.49 -5.67
N ILE A 21 10.67 -5.27 -5.13
CA ILE A 21 9.71 -4.92 -4.07
C ILE A 21 8.27 -5.15 -4.57
N GLY A 22 7.97 -4.78 -5.82
CA GLY A 22 6.67 -5.02 -6.45
C GLY A 22 6.30 -6.51 -6.53
N ILE A 23 7.25 -7.38 -6.87
CA ILE A 23 7.03 -8.84 -6.88
C ILE A 23 6.70 -9.35 -5.47
N PHE A 24 7.49 -8.97 -4.47
CA PHE A 24 7.23 -9.38 -3.09
C PHE A 24 5.88 -8.85 -2.58
N PHE A 25 5.52 -7.60 -2.93
CA PHE A 25 4.24 -7.04 -2.59
C PHE A 25 3.07 -7.86 -3.18
N GLY A 26 3.16 -8.22 -4.46
CA GLY A 26 2.16 -9.09 -5.11
C GLY A 26 2.05 -10.46 -4.46
N ALA A 27 3.18 -11.11 -4.17
CA ALA A 27 3.22 -12.42 -3.51
C ALA A 27 2.59 -12.39 -2.10
N ILE A 28 2.82 -11.32 -1.34
CA ILE A 28 2.21 -11.15 -0.01
C ILE A 28 0.69 -10.94 -0.12
N LEU A 29 0.21 -10.18 -1.12
CA LEU A 29 -1.22 -9.98 -1.34
C LEU A 29 -1.94 -11.28 -1.73
N GLU A 30 -1.31 -12.11 -2.55
CA GLU A 30 -1.82 -13.43 -2.91
C GLU A 30 -1.88 -14.35 -1.68
N GLN A 31 -0.81 -14.40 -0.87
CA GLN A 31 -0.76 -15.18 0.37
C GLN A 31 -1.78 -14.69 1.41
N ALA A 32 -2.06 -13.39 1.47
CA ALA A 32 -3.11 -12.84 2.31
C ALA A 32 -4.53 -13.23 1.84
N GLY A 33 -4.66 -13.81 0.65
CA GLY A 33 -5.92 -14.27 0.08
C GLY A 33 -6.77 -13.17 -0.54
N PHE A 34 -6.16 -12.03 -0.89
CA PHE A 34 -6.87 -10.92 -1.54
C PHE A 34 -7.13 -11.14 -3.05
N SER A 35 -6.71 -12.28 -3.61
CA SER A 35 -7.10 -12.71 -4.96
C SER A 35 -8.58 -13.12 -5.04
N THR A 36 -9.25 -13.39 -3.90
CA THR A 36 -10.66 -13.80 -3.87
C THR A 36 -11.61 -12.64 -3.57
N SER A 37 -12.54 -12.35 -4.49
CA SER A 37 -13.58 -11.31 -4.33
C SER A 37 -14.50 -11.56 -3.13
N LYS A 38 -14.78 -12.83 -2.79
CA LYS A 38 -15.66 -13.18 -1.65
C LYS A 38 -15.14 -12.64 -0.31
N LYS A 39 -13.82 -12.63 -0.10
CA LYS A 39 -13.20 -12.10 1.12
C LYS A 39 -13.27 -10.57 1.18
N LEU A 40 -13.08 -9.91 0.05
CA LEU A 40 -13.11 -8.45 -0.06
C LEU A 40 -14.53 -7.88 0.05
N VAL A 41 -15.48 -8.51 -0.63
CA VAL A 41 -16.90 -8.18 -0.52
C VAL A 41 -17.44 -8.55 0.88
N GLY A 42 -16.90 -9.61 1.50
CA GLY A 42 -17.21 -10.01 2.88
C GLY A 42 -17.01 -8.90 3.92
N LEU A 43 -16.12 -7.94 3.66
CA LEU A 43 -15.95 -6.76 4.51
C LEU A 43 -17.20 -5.85 4.49
N PHE A 44 -17.73 -5.56 3.30
CA PHE A 44 -18.90 -4.68 3.14
C PHE A 44 -20.18 -5.30 3.69
N TYR A 45 -20.28 -6.63 3.65
CA TYR A 45 -21.41 -7.37 4.22
C TYR A 45 -21.20 -7.74 5.70
N GLY A 46 -20.03 -7.41 6.29
CA GLY A 46 -19.73 -7.66 7.71
C GLY A 46 -19.42 -9.11 8.07
N TYR A 47 -19.17 -9.98 7.09
CA TYR A 47 -18.85 -11.39 7.31
C TYR A 47 -17.35 -11.64 7.52
N ASP A 48 -16.47 -10.78 6.99
CA ASP A 48 -15.02 -10.96 7.07
C ASP A 48 -14.28 -9.62 7.27
N PHE A 49 -13.68 -9.43 8.45
CA PHE A 49 -12.90 -8.24 8.81
C PHE A 49 -11.40 -8.39 8.54
N THR A 50 -10.97 -9.47 7.86
CA THR A 50 -9.55 -9.74 7.60
C THR A 50 -8.89 -8.60 6.84
N VAL A 51 -9.56 -8.03 5.83
CA VAL A 51 -9.07 -6.89 5.05
C VAL A 51 -8.73 -5.73 5.97
N LEU A 52 -9.69 -5.31 6.79
CA LEU A 52 -9.56 -4.17 7.69
C LEU A 52 -8.41 -4.42 8.69
N ARG A 53 -8.38 -5.60 9.30
CA ARG A 53 -7.29 -5.98 10.23
C ARG A 53 -5.92 -5.90 9.57
N VAL A 54 -5.74 -6.49 8.39
CA VAL A 54 -4.44 -6.55 7.70
C VAL A 54 -3.96 -5.14 7.33
N PHE A 55 -4.81 -4.32 6.71
CA PHE A 55 -4.43 -2.96 6.31
C PHE A 55 -4.09 -2.07 7.52
N PHE A 56 -4.85 -2.13 8.61
CA PHE A 56 -4.54 -1.37 9.82
C PHE A 56 -3.23 -1.85 10.47
N THR A 57 -3.01 -3.17 10.57
CA THR A 57 -1.76 -3.68 11.13
C THR A 57 -0.55 -3.36 10.26
N ALA A 58 -0.67 -3.49 8.93
CA ALA A 58 0.40 -3.16 8.00
C ALA A 58 0.71 -1.67 8.03
N GLY A 59 -0.30 -0.81 8.11
CA GLY A 59 -0.13 0.63 8.25
C GLY A 59 0.59 1.00 9.55
N LEU A 60 0.22 0.38 10.68
CA LEU A 60 0.88 0.60 11.96
C LEU A 60 2.35 0.14 11.94
N VAL A 61 2.62 -1.04 11.37
CA VAL A 61 3.99 -1.55 11.19
C VAL A 61 4.80 -0.62 10.28
N ALA A 62 4.21 -0.10 9.20
CA ALA A 62 4.88 0.84 8.30
C ALA A 62 5.19 2.17 9.00
N MET A 63 4.24 2.73 9.76
CA MET A 63 4.46 3.97 10.52
C MET A 63 5.61 3.83 11.52
N VAL A 64 5.61 2.74 12.30
CA VAL A 64 6.68 2.45 13.26
C VAL A 64 8.01 2.19 12.54
N GLY A 65 7.98 1.46 11.42
CA GLY A 65 9.17 1.16 10.62
C GLY A 65 9.82 2.42 10.04
N VAL A 66 9.02 3.35 9.49
CA VAL A 66 9.52 4.62 8.96
C VAL A 66 10.13 5.47 10.07
N MET A 67 9.49 5.57 11.24
CA MET A 67 10.05 6.30 12.39
C MET A 67 11.37 5.67 12.91
N ALA A 68 11.47 4.34 12.93
CA ALA A 68 12.69 3.65 13.32
C ALA A 68 13.83 3.88 12.31
N LEU A 69 13.52 3.90 11.01
CA LEU A 69 14.48 4.17 9.94
C LEU A 69 14.95 5.63 9.94
N ASP A 70 14.08 6.57 10.28
CA ASP A 70 14.44 7.98 10.50
C ASP A 70 15.41 8.13 11.69
N HIS A 71 15.14 7.46 12.81
CA HIS A 71 16.02 7.51 13.99
C HIS A 71 17.41 6.91 13.73
N LEU A 72 17.51 5.92 12.85
CA LEU A 72 18.76 5.32 12.39
C LEU A 72 19.48 6.16 11.32
N GLY A 73 18.89 7.27 10.87
CA GLY A 73 19.45 8.16 9.85
C GLY A 73 19.47 7.56 8.44
N LEU A 74 18.68 6.52 8.19
CA LEU A 74 18.58 5.81 6.89
C LEU A 74 17.56 6.47 5.94
N ILE A 75 16.54 7.13 6.50
CA ILE A 75 15.51 7.87 5.78
C ILE A 75 15.46 9.29 6.35
N ASP A 76 15.36 10.30 5.48
CA ASP A 76 15.12 11.68 5.90
C ASP A 76 13.65 12.02 5.63
N ILE A 77 12.87 12.23 6.69
CA ILE A 77 11.44 12.55 6.59
C ILE A 77 11.21 13.86 5.81
N ASN A 78 12.18 14.78 5.77
CA ASN A 78 12.04 16.04 5.02
C ASN A 78 12.01 15.82 3.49
N LEU A 79 12.55 14.70 3.00
CA LEU A 79 12.51 14.32 1.60
C LEU A 79 11.24 13.54 1.22
N ILE A 80 10.45 13.11 2.21
CA ILE A 80 9.19 12.40 1.98
C ILE A 80 8.13 13.43 1.59
N TYR A 81 7.60 13.30 0.38
CA TYR A 81 6.54 14.18 -0.10
C TYR A 81 5.23 13.86 0.63
N ILE A 82 4.77 14.81 1.45
CA ILE A 82 3.47 14.76 2.10
C ILE A 82 2.48 15.54 1.23
N ASN A 83 1.50 14.84 0.65
CA ASN A 83 0.46 15.48 -0.14
C ASN A 83 -0.34 16.49 0.73
N PRO A 84 -0.57 17.72 0.24
CA PRO A 84 -1.43 18.68 0.93
C PRO A 84 -2.87 18.17 1.00
N THR A 85 -3.58 18.58 2.05
CA THR A 85 -4.91 18.08 2.41
C THR A 85 -6.01 18.65 1.50
N PHE A 86 -6.17 18.06 0.32
CA PHE A 86 -7.28 18.41 -0.57
C PHE A 86 -8.56 17.68 -0.17
N LEU A 87 -9.33 18.29 0.73
CA LEU A 87 -10.50 17.65 1.33
C LEU A 87 -11.60 17.32 0.30
N THR A 88 -11.90 18.25 -0.61
CA THR A 88 -12.95 18.07 -1.62
C THR A 88 -12.62 16.96 -2.59
N SER A 89 -11.38 16.91 -3.10
CA SER A 89 -10.97 15.86 -4.04
C SER A 89 -10.82 14.50 -3.34
N ALA A 90 -10.37 14.48 -2.08
CA ALA A 90 -10.29 13.24 -1.29
C ALA A 90 -11.68 12.62 -1.06
N ILE A 91 -12.69 13.44 -0.73
CA ILE A 91 -14.06 12.96 -0.54
C ILE A 91 -14.64 12.45 -1.87
N VAL A 92 -14.56 13.25 -2.93
CA VAL A 92 -15.11 12.86 -4.24
C VAL A 92 -14.41 11.61 -4.79
N GLY A 93 -13.07 11.57 -4.73
CA GLY A 93 -12.29 10.42 -5.16
C GLY A 93 -12.56 9.18 -4.31
N GLY A 94 -12.69 9.34 -2.99
CA GLY A 94 -13.03 8.25 -2.07
C GLY A 94 -14.40 7.64 -2.35
N VAL A 95 -15.41 8.46 -2.66
CA VAL A 95 -16.75 7.97 -3.05
C VAL A 95 -16.68 7.18 -4.37
N ILE A 96 -16.01 7.72 -5.39
CA ILE A 96 -15.86 7.04 -6.69
C ILE A 96 -15.12 5.72 -6.54
N MET A 97 -14.01 5.71 -5.81
CA MET A 97 -13.20 4.52 -5.56
C MET A 97 -13.96 3.49 -4.72
N GLY A 98 -14.70 3.92 -3.71
CA GLY A 98 -15.55 3.07 -2.88
C GLY A 98 -16.67 2.40 -3.69
N LEU A 99 -17.36 3.15 -4.55
CA LEU A 99 -18.37 2.59 -5.46
C LEU A 99 -17.74 1.56 -6.41
N GLY A 100 -16.58 1.88 -6.98
CA GLY A 100 -15.83 0.95 -7.82
C GLY A 100 -15.45 -0.33 -7.08
N PHE A 101 -15.05 -0.24 -5.81
CA PHE A 101 -14.70 -1.40 -5.00
C PHE A 101 -15.91 -2.29 -4.70
N VAL A 102 -17.07 -1.71 -4.39
CA VAL A 102 -18.31 -2.48 -4.14
C VAL A 102 -18.78 -3.20 -5.40
N VAL A 103 -18.75 -2.52 -6.55
CA VAL A 103 -19.21 -3.09 -7.84
C VAL A 103 -18.21 -4.10 -8.39
N GLY A 104 -16.92 -3.78 -8.34
CA GLY A 104 -15.85 -4.63 -8.89
C GLY A 104 -15.40 -5.75 -7.95
N GLY A 105 -15.69 -5.66 -6.66
CA GLY A 105 -15.28 -6.64 -5.65
C GLY A 105 -13.78 -6.65 -5.35
N PHE A 106 -13.01 -5.72 -5.93
CA PHE A 106 -11.55 -5.59 -5.77
C PHE A 106 -11.11 -4.13 -5.68
N CYS A 107 -10.04 -3.88 -4.92
CA CYS A 107 -9.30 -2.61 -4.97
C CYS A 107 -8.20 -2.71 -6.05
N PRO A 108 -7.66 -1.58 -6.58
CA PRO A 108 -6.85 -1.59 -7.80
C PRO A 108 -5.57 -2.46 -7.70
N GLY A 109 -4.98 -2.59 -6.51
CA GLY A 109 -3.85 -3.51 -6.30
C GLY A 109 -4.26 -4.97 -6.27
N THR A 110 -5.36 -5.28 -5.58
CA THR A 110 -5.88 -6.65 -5.46
C THR A 110 -6.49 -7.18 -6.76
N SER A 111 -7.02 -6.31 -7.63
CA SER A 111 -7.54 -6.72 -8.94
C SER A 111 -6.45 -7.27 -9.85
N ILE A 112 -5.21 -6.79 -9.71
CA ILE A 112 -4.05 -7.31 -10.46
C ILE A 112 -3.67 -8.69 -9.91
N CYS A 113 -3.64 -8.86 -8.58
CA CYS A 113 -3.43 -10.17 -7.93
C CYS A 113 -4.60 -11.16 -8.13
N ALA A 114 -5.79 -10.68 -8.51
CA ALA A 114 -6.92 -11.54 -8.87
C ALA A 114 -6.90 -11.98 -10.34
N ALA A 115 -6.05 -11.35 -11.16
CA ALA A 115 -5.86 -11.71 -12.56
C ALA A 115 -4.86 -12.87 -12.76
N SER A 116 -4.11 -13.24 -11.70
CA SER A 116 -3.27 -14.44 -11.62
C SER A 116 -4.06 -15.63 -11.11
#